data_AF-A0A1E8RGF8-F1
#
_entry.id   AF-A0A1E8RGF8-F1
#
_cell.length_a   1.000
_cell.length_b   1.000
_cell.length_c   1.000
_cell.angle_alpha   90.00
_cell.angle_beta   90.00
_cell.angle_gamma   90.00
#
_symmetry.space_group_name_H-M   'P 1'
#
loop_
_entity.id
_entity.type
_entity.pdbx_description
1 polymer ?
#
loop_
_entity_poly.entity_id
_entity_poly.type
_entity_poly.pdbx_seq_one_letter_code
_entity_poly.pdbx_strand_id
1 'polypeptide(L)'
;MTYDDIVILFNKTKEEKDKFGNTHFIFDKSSISQSFCHVRDIGREEFYLGKNNRYKPSKVITMKTSQYEGAQYMIIGKSMDLEKDLKDFVDNDEVKLFKLIRTYSPSSLMLGRNEKKIIGAYKPGRDDVEIVLEEQYGIPKTEIREQVKKIFGSDEN
;
A
#
# COMPACT_ATOMS: atom_id res chain seq x y z
N MET A 1 -16.48 -12.70 7.44
CA MET A 1 -15.87 -12.09 6.23
C MET A 1 -14.73 -13.00 5.84
N THR A 2 -14.75 -13.56 4.63
CA THR A 2 -13.61 -14.27 4.05
C THR A 2 -12.82 -13.26 3.25
N TYR A 3 -11.66 -12.89 3.76
CA TYR A 3 -10.68 -12.13 3.01
C TYR A 3 -10.12 -13.01 1.89
N ASP A 4 -9.98 -12.47 0.68
CA ASP A 4 -9.56 -13.15 -0.53
C ASP A 4 -8.16 -12.73 -0.99
N ASP A 5 -7.67 -11.58 -0.54
CA ASP A 5 -6.35 -11.07 -0.89
C ASP A 5 -5.40 -11.00 0.31
N ILE A 6 -4.11 -11.14 0.02
CA ILE A 6 -3.01 -10.96 0.97
C ILE A 6 -2.19 -9.77 0.51
N VAL A 7 -1.89 -8.86 1.42
CA VAL A 7 -0.94 -7.77 1.18
C VAL A 7 0.22 -7.87 2.14
N ILE A 8 1.39 -7.46 1.63
CA ILE A 8 2.59 -7.25 2.43
C ILE A 8 2.78 -5.75 2.57
N LEU A 9 2.84 -5.30 3.81
CA LEU A 9 2.92 -3.91 4.21
C LEU A 9 4.34 -3.59 4.66
N PHE A 10 4.84 -2.44 4.22
CA PHE A 10 6.11 -1.88 4.64
C PHE A 10 5.85 -0.66 5.55
N ASN A 11 6.09 -0.85 6.83
CA ASN A 11 5.98 0.16 7.87
C ASN A 11 7.32 0.88 8.01
N LYS A 12 7.34 2.21 8.09
CA LYS A 12 8.61 2.90 8.30
C LYS A 12 9.10 2.68 9.74
N THR A 13 10.38 2.36 9.92
CA THR A 13 11.01 2.32 11.25
C THR A 13 11.68 3.63 11.58
N LYS A 14 12.31 4.25 10.58
CA LYS A 14 13.00 5.53 10.70
C LYS A 14 12.87 6.35 9.44
N GLU A 15 13.03 7.65 9.61
CA GLU A 15 13.10 8.64 8.55
C GLU A 15 14.41 9.41 8.72
N GLU A 16 15.21 9.48 7.65
CA GLU A 16 16.47 10.21 7.64
C GLU A 16 16.47 11.23 6.51
N LYS A 17 17.17 12.35 6.73
CA LYS A 17 17.39 13.35 5.69
C LYS A 17 18.85 13.33 5.29
N ASP A 18 19.10 13.26 3.99
CA ASP A 18 20.46 13.39 3.48
C ASP A 18 20.93 14.86 3.51
N LYS A 19 22.21 15.07 3.17
CA LYS A 19 22.83 16.40 3.10
C LYS A 19 22.20 17.34 2.07
N PHE A 20 21.36 16.82 1.17
CA PHE A 20 20.63 17.58 0.16
C PHE A 20 19.16 17.80 0.54
N GLY A 21 18.73 17.31 1.71
CA GLY A 21 17.35 17.42 2.20
C GLY A 21 16.39 16.37 1.65
N ASN A 22 16.87 15.37 0.90
CA ASN A 22 16.00 14.27 0.46
C ASN A 22 15.67 13.38 1.66
N THR A 23 14.42 12.92 1.71
CA THR A 23 13.92 12.04 2.77
C THR A 23 14.10 10.59 2.35
N HIS A 24 14.80 9.82 3.16
CA HIS A 24 15.02 8.38 3.02
C HIS A 24 14.21 7.64 4.09
N PHE A 25 13.50 6.60 3.68
CA PHE A 25 12.66 5.80 4.58
C PHE A 25 13.35 4.47 4.85
N ILE A 26 13.52 4.16 6.14
CA ILE A 26 14.20 2.93 6.56
C ILE A 26 13.16 1.89 6.95
N PHE A 27 13.37 0.67 6.45
CA PHE A 27 12.57 -0.52 6.68
C PHE A 27 13.49 -1.64 7.16
N ASP A 28 13.06 -2.38 8.18
CA ASP A 28 13.72 -3.59 8.66
C ASP A 28 12.74 -4.77 8.73
N LYS A 29 13.22 -5.94 9.19
CA LYS A 29 12.40 -7.16 9.28
C LYS A 29 11.17 -6.99 10.17
N SER A 30 11.27 -6.23 11.26
CA SER A 30 10.15 -5.97 12.19
C SER A 30 9.09 -5.04 11.59
N SER A 31 9.47 -4.34 10.51
CA SER A 31 8.65 -3.34 9.83
C SER A 31 7.84 -3.91 8.66
N ILE A 32 8.04 -5.19 8.33
CA ILE A 32 7.31 -5.89 7.29
C ILE A 32 6.22 -6.74 7.94
N SER A 33 4.99 -6.61 7.47
CA SER A 33 3.86 -7.39 7.97
C SER A 33 2.97 -7.90 6.85
N GLN A 34 2.23 -8.97 7.11
CA GLN A 34 1.21 -9.50 6.20
C GLN A 34 -0.17 -9.29 6.80
N SER A 35 -1.12 -9.01 5.93
CA SER A 35 -2.52 -8.94 6.32
C SER A 35 -3.43 -9.42 5.22
N PHE A 36 -4.50 -10.07 5.66
CA PHE A 36 -5.65 -10.37 4.83
C PHE A 36 -6.49 -9.11 4.60
N CYS A 37 -7.00 -8.98 3.38
CA CYS A 37 -7.76 -7.81 2.95
C CYS A 37 -8.65 -8.17 1.75
N HIS A 38 -9.35 -7.17 1.22
CA HIS A 38 -10.02 -7.25 -0.07
C HIS A 38 -9.51 -6.12 -0.95
N VAL A 39 -8.96 -6.46 -2.12
CA VAL A 39 -8.40 -5.52 -3.09
C VAL A 39 -9.32 -5.42 -4.30
N ARG A 40 -9.69 -4.20 -4.68
CA ARG A 40 -10.53 -3.93 -5.85
C ARG A 40 -9.82 -3.01 -6.81
N ASP A 41 -9.82 -3.39 -8.07
CA ASP A 41 -9.34 -2.52 -9.14
C ASP A 41 -10.27 -1.32 -9.32
N ILE A 42 -9.66 -0.15 -9.45
CA ILE A 42 -10.34 1.08 -9.87
C ILE A 42 -9.84 1.38 -11.28
N GLY A 43 -10.76 1.70 -12.18
CA GLY A 43 -10.40 2.25 -13.49
C GLY A 43 -9.66 3.60 -13.36
N ARG A 44 -9.39 4.28 -14.47
CA ARG A 44 -8.78 5.63 -14.51
C ARG A 44 -9.70 6.74 -13.97
N GLU A 45 -10.50 6.46 -12.95
CA GLU A 45 -11.34 7.45 -12.29
C GLU A 45 -10.46 8.26 -11.33
N GLU A 46 -10.45 9.59 -11.51
CA GLU A 46 -9.70 10.48 -10.63
C GLU A 46 -10.35 10.49 -9.24
N PHE A 47 -9.58 10.13 -8.21
CA PHE A 47 -10.02 10.28 -6.83
C PHE A 47 -9.62 11.67 -6.32
N TYR A 48 -10.62 12.45 -5.93
CA TYR A 48 -10.44 13.76 -5.33
C TYR A 48 -10.30 13.61 -3.82
N LEU A 49 -9.06 13.48 -3.34
CA LEU A 49 -8.76 13.50 -1.91
C LEU A 49 -8.47 14.94 -1.49
N GLY A 50 -9.54 15.72 -1.31
CA GLY A 50 -9.48 17.11 -0.87
C GLY A 50 -9.33 18.13 -2.01
N LYS A 51 -9.44 19.42 -1.65
CA LYS A 51 -9.66 20.52 -2.61
C LYS A 51 -8.57 20.70 -3.68
N ASN A 52 -7.36 20.17 -3.50
CA ASN A 52 -6.22 20.43 -4.39
C ASN A 52 -5.38 19.20 -4.81
N ASN A 53 -5.69 17.98 -4.36
CA ASN A 53 -4.86 16.81 -4.69
C ASN A 53 -5.60 15.84 -5.62
N ARG A 54 -5.17 15.82 -6.89
CA ARG A 54 -5.57 14.80 -7.85
C ARG A 54 -4.65 13.60 -7.70
N TYR A 55 -5.15 12.53 -7.10
CA TYR A 55 -4.49 11.23 -7.17
C TYR A 55 -5.12 10.39 -8.27
N LYS A 56 -4.30 9.57 -8.92
CA LYS A 56 -4.76 8.59 -9.91
C LYS A 56 -4.58 7.20 -9.33
N PRO A 57 -5.42 6.81 -8.37
CA PRO A 57 -5.28 5.49 -7.81
C PRO A 57 -5.63 4.42 -8.81
N SER A 58 -5.06 3.25 -8.58
CA SER A 58 -5.33 2.06 -9.38
C SER A 58 -6.14 1.02 -8.61
N LYS A 59 -6.16 1.07 -7.27
CA LYS A 59 -6.84 0.08 -6.43
C LYS A 59 -7.42 0.68 -5.14
N VAL A 60 -8.53 0.13 -4.65
CA VAL A 60 -9.03 0.31 -3.26
C VAL A 60 -8.75 -0.95 -2.47
N ILE A 61 -8.37 -0.79 -1.21
CA ILE A 61 -8.24 -1.87 -0.25
C ILE A 61 -9.00 -1.53 1.03
N THR A 62 -9.72 -2.50 1.60
CA THR A 62 -10.41 -2.32 2.89
C THR A 62 -9.71 -3.12 3.98
N MET A 63 -9.27 -2.44 5.04
CA MET A 63 -8.52 -3.02 6.16
C MET A 63 -8.85 -2.33 7.48
N LYS A 64 -8.62 -3.02 8.60
CA LYS A 64 -8.68 -2.40 9.93
C LYS A 64 -7.47 -1.52 10.17
N THR A 65 -7.64 -0.40 10.88
CA THR A 65 -6.55 0.54 11.22
C THR A 65 -5.33 -0.16 11.80
N SER A 66 -5.53 -1.11 12.72
CA SER A 66 -4.45 -1.86 13.36
C SER A 66 -3.63 -2.73 12.40
N GLN A 67 -4.15 -3.03 11.20
CA GLN A 67 -3.45 -3.85 10.20
C GLN A 67 -2.48 -3.04 9.35
N TYR A 68 -2.75 -1.74 9.13
CA TYR A 68 -1.95 -0.88 8.24
C TYR A 68 -1.34 0.34 8.96
N GLU A 69 -1.44 0.38 10.28
CA GLU A 69 -0.90 1.48 11.07
C GLU A 69 0.61 1.63 10.81
N GLY A 70 1.04 2.86 10.49
CA GLY A 70 2.44 3.14 10.13
C GLY A 70 2.85 2.73 8.70
N ALA A 71 2.05 1.93 7.99
CA ALA A 71 2.34 1.50 6.63
C ALA A 71 2.35 2.68 5.65
N GLN A 72 3.33 2.67 4.75
CA GLN A 72 3.47 3.67 3.67
C GLN A 72 3.45 3.03 2.27
N TYR A 73 3.97 1.80 2.16
CA TYR A 73 3.99 1.05 0.91
C TYR A 73 3.45 -0.36 1.11
N MET A 74 2.99 -0.97 0.02
CA MET A 74 2.61 -2.38 0.00
C MET A 74 2.87 -3.03 -1.35
N ILE A 75 2.95 -4.35 -1.32
CA ILE A 75 2.80 -5.22 -2.48
C ILE A 75 1.63 -6.17 -2.26
N ILE A 76 1.01 -6.61 -3.36
CA ILE A 76 -0.03 -7.65 -3.30
C ILE A 76 0.69 -8.99 -3.35
N GLY A 77 0.50 -9.78 -2.30
CA GLY A 77 1.09 -11.11 -2.17
C GLY A 77 0.43 -12.11 -3.11
N LYS A 78 1.13 -13.20 -3.40
CA LYS A 78 0.61 -14.32 -4.20
C LYS A 78 0.34 -15.55 -3.34
N SER A 79 0.85 -15.59 -2.12
CA SER A 79 0.74 -16.73 -1.23
C SER A 79 0.77 -16.33 0.24
N MET A 80 0.56 -17.30 1.14
CA MET A 80 0.71 -17.10 2.59
C MET A 80 2.17 -17.12 3.05
N ASP A 81 3.11 -17.36 2.14
CA ASP A 81 4.54 -17.46 2.44
C ASP A 81 5.19 -16.09 2.24
N LEU A 82 5.44 -15.38 3.35
CA LEU A 82 6.03 -14.04 3.36
C LEU A 82 7.42 -14.02 2.70
N GLU A 83 8.24 -15.02 2.98
CA GLU A 83 9.61 -15.07 2.46
C GLU A 83 9.59 -15.27 0.95
N LYS A 84 8.73 -16.18 0.46
CA LYS A 84 8.53 -16.37 -0.97
C LYS A 84 8.04 -15.11 -1.67
N ASP A 85 7.02 -14.44 -1.13
CA ASP A 85 6.45 -13.26 -1.75
C ASP A 85 7.42 -12.06 -1.74
N LEU A 86 8.23 -11.91 -0.70
CA LEU A 86 9.30 -10.91 -0.66
C LEU A 86 10.44 -11.22 -1.63
N LYS A 87 10.81 -12.50 -1.77
CA LYS A 87 11.77 -12.94 -2.79
C LYS A 87 11.26 -12.67 -4.19
N ASP A 88 10.00 -12.99 -4.47
CA ASP A 88 9.34 -12.65 -5.73
C ASP A 88 9.40 -11.14 -5.99
N PHE A 89 9.17 -10.29 -4.99
CA PHE A 89 9.31 -8.83 -5.14
C PHE A 89 10.75 -8.40 -5.44
N VAL A 90 11.74 -9.08 -4.86
CA VAL A 90 13.16 -8.81 -5.08
C VAL A 90 13.65 -9.34 -6.42
N ASP A 91 13.09 -10.40 -6.97
CA ASP A 91 13.61 -11.05 -8.16
C ASP A 91 12.78 -10.73 -9.41
N ASN A 92 11.50 -10.37 -9.26
CA ASN A 92 10.58 -10.15 -10.37
C ASN A 92 10.12 -8.68 -10.47
N ASP A 93 10.50 -8.02 -11.56
CA ASP A 93 10.15 -6.62 -11.84
C ASP A 93 8.65 -6.40 -12.09
N GLU A 94 7.88 -7.44 -12.42
CA GLU A 94 6.43 -7.38 -12.62
C GLU A 94 5.67 -7.16 -11.32
N VAL A 95 6.27 -7.46 -10.16
CA VAL A 95 5.63 -7.20 -8.86
C VAL A 95 5.58 -5.69 -8.64
N LYS A 96 4.36 -5.17 -8.52
CA LYS A 96 4.09 -3.74 -8.38
C LYS A 96 4.17 -3.31 -6.92
N LEU A 97 4.87 -2.20 -6.68
CA LEU A 97 4.87 -1.51 -5.40
C LEU A 97 3.79 -0.43 -5.42
N PHE A 98 2.95 -0.41 -4.40
CA PHE A 98 1.91 0.59 -4.22
C PHE A 98 2.22 1.48 -3.03
N LYS A 99 1.93 2.78 -3.16
CA LYS A 99 1.89 3.71 -2.05
C LYS A 99 0.50 3.74 -1.45
N LEU A 100 0.44 3.70 -0.13
CA LEU A 100 -0.81 3.80 0.61
C LEU A 100 -1.22 5.26 0.73
N ILE A 101 -2.40 5.57 0.25
CA ILE A 101 -3.04 6.86 0.42
C ILE A 101 -4.25 6.65 1.32
N ARG A 102 -4.10 7.08 2.58
CA ARG A 102 -5.13 6.96 3.59
C ARG A 102 -6.28 7.90 3.26
N THR A 103 -7.47 7.36 3.04
CA THR A 103 -8.67 8.17 2.91
C THR A 103 -9.34 8.21 4.29
N TYR A 104 -9.27 9.35 4.96
CA TYR A 104 -9.95 9.52 6.24
C TYR A 104 -11.42 9.80 5.95
N SER A 105 -12.20 8.72 5.92
CA SER A 105 -13.64 8.71 5.72
C SER A 105 -14.09 9.13 4.30
N PRO A 106 -15.00 8.38 3.65
CA PRO A 106 -15.83 8.94 2.62
C PRO A 106 -16.69 10.00 3.28
N SER A 107 -16.20 11.24 3.36
CA SER A 107 -17.13 12.34 3.58
C SER A 107 -18.17 12.22 2.48
N SER A 108 -19.44 12.18 2.85
CA SER A 108 -20.63 12.05 2.01
C SER A 108 -20.79 13.20 0.98
N LEU A 109 -19.70 13.84 0.58
CA LEU A 109 -19.57 15.03 -0.24
C LEU A 109 -19.34 14.75 -1.72
N MET A 110 -19.53 13.50 -2.18
CA MET A 110 -19.61 13.16 -3.61
C MET A 110 -20.93 12.49 -4.01
N LEU A 111 -22.03 12.85 -3.34
CA LEU A 111 -23.40 12.63 -3.85
C LEU A 111 -23.97 13.92 -4.47
N GLY A 112 -23.12 14.66 -5.18
CA GLY A 112 -23.46 15.89 -5.88
C GLY A 112 -23.49 15.68 -7.40
N ARG A 113 -24.61 15.19 -7.92
CA ARG A 113 -25.12 15.43 -9.29
C ARG A 113 -24.21 15.12 -10.49
N ASN A 114 -23.37 14.10 -10.41
CA ASN A 114 -22.99 13.37 -11.62
C ASN A 114 -22.89 11.89 -11.28
N GLU A 115 -23.83 11.14 -11.84
CA GLU A 115 -23.88 9.69 -11.82
C GLU A 115 -22.62 9.13 -12.50
N LYS A 116 -21.53 9.02 -11.74
CA LYS A 116 -20.49 8.02 -11.99
C LYS A 116 -20.44 7.13 -10.76
N LYS A 117 -21.11 6.00 -10.95
CA LYS A 117 -21.19 4.84 -10.07
C LYS A 117 -19.83 4.61 -9.40
N ILE A 118 -19.79 4.74 -8.07
CA ILE A 118 -18.77 4.07 -7.28
C ILE A 118 -19.00 2.58 -7.51
N ILE A 119 -18.10 1.94 -8.26
CA ILE A 119 -18.20 0.52 -8.61
C ILE A 119 -17.88 -0.30 -7.36
N GLY A 120 -18.89 -1.04 -6.89
CA GLY A 120 -18.80 -2.00 -5.79
C GLY A 120 -18.84 -1.35 -4.41
N ALA A 121 -19.96 -1.43 -3.72
CA ALA A 121 -20.04 -1.03 -2.32
C ALA A 121 -19.77 -2.25 -1.43
N TYR A 122 -18.49 -2.56 -1.16
CA TYR A 122 -18.19 -3.23 0.11
C TYR A 122 -18.44 -2.18 1.18
N LYS A 123 -19.39 -2.42 2.09
CA LYS A 123 -19.59 -1.53 3.23
C LYS A 123 -18.51 -1.90 4.26
N PRO A 124 -17.51 -1.03 4.50
CA PRO A 124 -16.52 -1.29 5.54
C PRO A 124 -17.26 -1.54 6.86
N GLY A 125 -16.75 -2.49 7.67
CA GLY A 125 -17.19 -2.63 9.05
C GLY A 125 -16.95 -1.33 9.84
N ARG A 126 -17.49 -1.24 11.06
CA ARG A 126 -17.39 -0.05 11.92
C ARG A 126 -15.94 0.43 12.13
N ASP A 127 -14.97 -0.48 12.05
CA ASP A 127 -13.55 -0.25 12.30
C ASP A 127 -12.67 -0.37 11.04
N ASP A 128 -13.29 -0.60 9.87
CA ASP A 128 -12.58 -0.77 8.60
C ASP A 128 -12.47 0.57 7.87
N VAL A 129 -11.33 0.81 7.22
CA VAL A 129 -11.07 2.01 6.42
C VAL A 129 -10.80 1.63 4.97
N GLU A 130 -11.32 2.43 4.04
CA GLU A 130 -10.93 2.36 2.63
C GLU A 130 -9.61 3.11 2.42
N ILE A 131 -8.61 2.37 1.97
CA ILE A 131 -7.31 2.91 1.59
C ILE A 131 -7.23 2.84 0.07
N VAL A 132 -6.66 3.89 -0.48
CA VAL A 132 -6.51 4.04 -1.91
C VAL A 132 -5.04 3.85 -2.26
N LEU A 133 -4.75 3.10 -3.32
CA LEU A 133 -3.40 2.74 -3.71
C LEU A 133 -2.98 3.42 -5.01
N GLU A 134 -1.79 4.01 -4.99
CA GLU A 134 -1.14 4.57 -6.17
C GLU A 134 0.07 3.71 -6.54
N GLU A 135 0.12 3.24 -7.78
CA GLU A 135 1.28 2.51 -8.28
C GLU A 135 2.52 3.40 -8.30
N GLN A 136 3.60 2.96 -7.63
CA GLN A 136 4.85 3.70 -7.55
C GLN A 136 5.85 3.17 -8.58
N TYR A 137 6.53 4.12 -9.23
CA TYR A 137 7.60 3.84 -10.18
C TYR A 137 8.85 4.63 -9.78
N GLY A 138 10.04 4.03 -9.94
CA GLY A 138 11.32 4.70 -9.70
C GLY A 138 11.95 4.44 -8.32
N ILE A 139 12.62 5.46 -7.77
CA ILE A 139 13.54 5.42 -6.60
C ILE A 139 12.96 4.68 -5.39
N PRO A 140 11.70 4.89 -4.95
CA PRO A 140 11.15 4.18 -3.78
C PRO A 140 11.09 2.65 -3.94
N LYS A 141 10.81 2.15 -5.15
CA LYS A 141 10.80 0.70 -5.42
C LYS A 141 12.21 0.13 -5.33
N THR A 142 13.18 0.81 -5.95
CA THR A 142 14.58 0.39 -5.92
C THR A 142 15.15 0.43 -4.50
N GLU A 143 14.89 1.48 -3.74
CA GLU A 143 15.35 1.65 -2.37
C GLU A 143 14.80 0.56 -1.43
N ILE A 144 13.48 0.31 -1.47
CA ILE A 144 12.86 -0.75 -0.66
C ILE A 144 13.40 -2.12 -1.06
N ARG A 145 13.57 -2.39 -2.36
CA ARG A 145 14.13 -3.65 -2.85
C ARG A 145 15.53 -3.91 -2.32
N GLU A 146 16.40 -2.91 -2.32
CA GLU A 146 17.76 -3.05 -1.77
C GLU A 146 17.77 -3.24 -0.26
N GLN A 147 16.85 -2.59 0.47
CA GLN A 147 16.70 -2.84 1.91
C GLN A 147 16.19 -4.27 2.19
N VAL A 148 15.22 -4.75 1.41
CA VAL A 148 14.71 -6.13 1.51
C VAL A 148 15.81 -7.15 1.19
N LYS A 149 16.62 -6.94 0.14
CA LYS A 149 17.79 -7.79 -0.16
C LYS A 149 18.75 -7.90 1.01
N LYS A 150 19.03 -6.78 1.68
CA LYS A 150 19.92 -6.78 2.86
C LYS A 150 19.34 -7.59 4.01
N ILE A 151 18.03 -7.57 4.22
CA ILE A 151 17.36 -8.36 5.26
C ILE A 151 17.50 -9.86 4.99
N PHE A 152 17.42 -10.30 3.73
CA PHE A 152 17.60 -11.72 3.36
C PHE A 152 19.07 -12.15 3.30
N GLY A 153 19.95 -11.30 2.78
CA GLY A 153 21.38 -11.60 2.63
C GLY A 153 22.18 -11.49 3.93
N SER A 154 21.62 -10.89 4.99
CA SER A 154 22.28 -10.77 6.29
C SER A 154 22.26 -12.06 7.12
N ASP A 155 21.52 -13.09 6.69
CA ASP A 155 21.50 -14.40 7.36
C ASP A 155 22.66 -15.33 6.90
N GLU A 156 23.63 -14.82 6.11
CA GLU A 156 24.92 -15.48 5.89
C GLU A 156 25.95 -15.04 6.96
N ASN A 157 25.80 -15.52 8.20
CA ASN A 157 26.87 -15.57 9.20
C ASN A 157 26.62 -16.66 10.25
#